data_AF-A0A093VDY5-F1
#
_entry.id   AF-A0A093VDY5-F1
#
_cell.length_a   1.000
_cell.length_b   1.000
_cell.length_c   1.000
_cell.angle_alpha   90.00
_cell.angle_beta   90.00
_cell.angle_gamma   90.00
#
_symmetry.space_group_name_H-M   'P 1'
#
loop_
_entity.id
_entity.type
_entity.pdbx_description
1 polymer ?
#
loop_
_entity_poly.entity_id
_entity_poly.type
_entity_poly.pdbx_seq_one_letter_code
_entity_poly.pdbx_strand_id
1 'polypeptide(L)'
;MLPPIPILSDYGIDPQRGFLPPELPLTSLPDPYYAKWETVIEKVQALILSRRIRTTVQRLPVLSTAYLNTEAEWQRAYVVLTLMLHAYVWGGDIPEENIPPPLSKPLLEVCEHLDLPPVATYAAVCLWNYKPIFPDEPANDLDNLSVINTLTGSTDEQWFYLVSVAIEARGAPMLPLMLEAIAAARRGDSAVVTSCLQELAQCITEITVIMQRLFEHCDPHVFYHKVRPFLAGSKNMGDAGLPRGVMFDVGTGETDFRQYGGGSNAQSSLVQFFDIVLGVEHRPTGVGRDGGAQSDSEGVAPKPRHNFIQEMRQYMPPDHRRFLEHIGSVSNIREYVDTHRSDKALCLAYDASLAMLRDLRDKHIQVVSRYIIVKSREQRHNSLSTPQPPTTRPIINLANVKSGNSKKLRGTGGTALIPFLKQARDETGEPAIDAWARRLLSNGPASRSFATLGKVGEHADGQIEIVGMAGTWSMDESEGGICHW
;
A
#
# COMPACT_ATOMS: atom_id res chain seq x y z
N MET A 1 31.42 -19.32 -3.72
CA MET A 1 31.02 -18.45 -4.84
C MET A 1 29.76 -17.70 -4.42
N LEU A 2 29.67 -16.40 -4.67
CA LEU A 2 28.46 -15.62 -4.35
C LEU A 2 27.32 -16.01 -5.31
N PRO A 3 26.05 -16.04 -4.86
CA PRO A 3 24.90 -16.28 -5.73
C PRO A 3 24.84 -15.22 -6.85
N PRO A 4 24.41 -15.57 -8.07
CA PRO A 4 24.32 -14.61 -9.18
C PRO A 4 23.34 -13.47 -8.84
N ILE A 5 23.55 -12.28 -9.40
CA ILE A 5 22.60 -11.16 -9.26
C ILE A 5 21.44 -11.43 -10.25
N PRO A 6 20.17 -11.22 -9.85
CA PRO A 6 19.03 -11.45 -10.73
C PRO A 6 19.08 -10.61 -12.01
N ILE A 7 18.62 -11.21 -13.10
CA ILE A 7 18.36 -10.51 -14.37
C ILE A 7 16.86 -10.19 -14.40
N LEU A 8 16.50 -8.91 -14.61
CA LEU A 8 15.11 -8.45 -14.52
C LEU A 8 14.16 -9.19 -15.48
N SER A 9 14.61 -9.50 -16.69
CA SER A 9 13.80 -10.19 -17.71
C SER A 9 13.36 -11.60 -17.29
N ASP A 10 14.11 -12.26 -16.41
CA ASP A 10 13.76 -13.60 -15.89
C ASP A 10 12.52 -13.56 -14.97
N TYR A 11 12.10 -12.35 -14.58
CA TYR A 11 10.94 -12.07 -13.75
C TYR A 11 9.89 -11.21 -14.48
N GLY A 12 10.01 -11.05 -15.80
CA GLY A 12 9.09 -10.20 -16.58
C GLY A 12 9.15 -8.70 -16.20
N ILE A 13 10.22 -8.26 -15.53
CA ILE A 13 10.39 -6.88 -15.07
C ILE A 13 11.14 -6.08 -16.15
N ASP A 14 10.56 -4.98 -16.58
CA ASP A 14 11.17 -4.07 -17.55
C ASP A 14 12.09 -3.06 -16.83
N PRO A 15 13.31 -2.76 -17.34
CA PRO A 15 14.22 -1.82 -16.68
C PRO A 15 13.70 -0.37 -16.59
N GLN A 16 12.78 0.04 -17.47
CA GLN A 16 12.24 1.41 -17.53
C GLN A 16 10.85 1.51 -16.86
N ARG A 17 10.06 0.43 -16.89
CA ARG A 17 8.70 0.38 -16.31
C ARG A 17 8.61 -0.35 -14.98
N GLY A 18 9.63 -1.12 -14.62
CA GLY A 18 9.75 -1.80 -13.34
C GLY A 18 8.67 -2.85 -13.16
N PHE A 19 7.89 -2.72 -12.09
CA PHE A 19 6.78 -3.62 -11.79
C PHE A 19 5.49 -3.28 -12.54
N LEU A 20 5.47 -2.19 -13.32
CA LEU A 20 4.42 -2.00 -14.32
C LEU A 20 4.69 -2.94 -15.52
N PRO A 21 3.64 -3.41 -16.21
CA PRO A 21 3.83 -4.33 -17.32
C PRO A 21 4.71 -3.74 -18.44
N PRO A 22 5.52 -4.57 -19.12
CA PRO A 22 6.40 -4.13 -20.21
C PRO A 22 5.60 -3.53 -21.38
N GLU A 23 4.41 -4.09 -21.65
CA GLU A 23 3.43 -3.57 -22.60
C GLU A 23 2.32 -2.83 -21.86
N LEU A 24 1.60 -1.92 -22.53
CA LEU A 24 0.46 -1.25 -21.87
C LEU A 24 -0.66 -2.26 -21.56
N PRO A 25 -1.34 -2.13 -20.41
CA PRO A 25 -2.46 -3.02 -20.08
C PRO A 25 -3.55 -3.00 -21.15
N LEU A 26 -4.17 -4.15 -21.41
CA LEU A 26 -5.31 -4.22 -22.32
C LEU A 26 -6.48 -3.41 -21.75
N THR A 27 -7.09 -2.59 -22.61
CA THR A 27 -8.27 -1.80 -22.24
C THR A 27 -9.58 -2.60 -22.34
N SER A 28 -9.55 -3.71 -23.07
CA SER A 28 -10.64 -4.69 -23.19
C SER A 28 -10.09 -6.04 -23.64
N LEU A 29 -10.76 -7.13 -23.28
CA LEU A 29 -10.49 -8.47 -23.84
C LEU A 29 -10.81 -8.47 -25.35
N PRO A 30 -9.88 -8.92 -26.21
CA PRO A 30 -10.03 -8.83 -27.66
C PRO A 30 -11.04 -9.85 -28.21
N ASP A 31 -11.17 -11.02 -27.57
CA ASP A 31 -12.10 -12.06 -28.03
C ASP A 31 -13.57 -11.67 -27.71
N PRO A 32 -14.45 -11.56 -28.73
CA PRO A 32 -15.87 -11.23 -28.53
C PRO A 32 -16.63 -12.19 -27.60
N TYR A 33 -16.12 -13.41 -27.37
CA TYR A 33 -16.63 -14.35 -26.39
C TYR A 33 -16.78 -13.71 -25.00
N TYR A 34 -15.84 -12.84 -24.62
CA TYR A 34 -15.82 -12.15 -23.32
C TYR A 34 -16.58 -10.82 -23.29
N ALA A 35 -17.27 -10.43 -24.38
CA ALA A 35 -17.98 -9.16 -24.48
C ALA A 35 -19.00 -8.93 -23.34
N LYS A 36 -19.55 -10.01 -22.75
CA LYS A 36 -20.47 -9.90 -21.60
C LYS A 36 -19.79 -9.44 -20.32
N TRP A 37 -18.56 -9.87 -20.06
CA TRP A 37 -17.76 -9.37 -18.92
C TRP A 37 -17.43 -7.89 -19.13
N GLU A 38 -16.91 -7.55 -20.32
CA GLU A 38 -16.56 -6.17 -20.68
C GLU A 38 -17.77 -5.22 -20.62
N THR A 39 -18.94 -5.66 -21.09
CA THR A 39 -20.18 -4.85 -20.99
C THR A 39 -20.60 -4.58 -19.55
N VAL A 40 -20.42 -5.55 -18.63
CA VAL A 40 -20.80 -5.35 -17.23
C VAL A 40 -19.85 -4.39 -16.54
N ILE A 41 -18.54 -4.54 -16.74
CA ILE A 41 -17.56 -3.66 -16.10
C ILE A 41 -17.61 -2.23 -16.67
N GLU A 42 -17.84 -2.06 -17.97
CA GLU A 42 -18.06 -0.76 -18.60
C GLU A 42 -19.26 -0.02 -17.96
N LYS A 43 -20.31 -0.77 -17.62
CA LYS A 43 -21.56 -0.22 -17.06
C LYS A 43 -21.64 -0.32 -15.53
N VAL A 44 -20.55 -0.71 -14.85
CA VAL A 44 -20.58 -1.10 -13.43
C VAL A 44 -21.12 0.02 -12.54
N GLN A 45 -20.75 1.27 -12.81
CA GLN A 45 -21.20 2.44 -12.05
C GLN A 45 -22.72 2.62 -12.15
N ALA A 46 -23.27 2.56 -13.36
CA ALA A 46 -24.71 2.63 -13.60
C ALA A 46 -25.46 1.44 -12.98
N LEU A 47 -24.85 0.25 -13.00
CA LEU A 47 -25.40 -0.96 -12.38
C LEU A 47 -25.41 -0.89 -10.86
N ILE A 48 -24.39 -0.31 -10.22
CA ILE A 48 -24.37 -0.05 -8.78
C ILE A 48 -25.43 0.99 -8.42
N LEU A 49 -25.46 2.13 -9.12
CA LEU A 49 -26.40 3.22 -8.87
C LEU A 49 -27.87 2.76 -9.01
N SER A 50 -28.17 1.98 -10.04
CA SER A 50 -29.51 1.43 -10.29
C SER A 50 -29.83 0.16 -9.49
N ARG A 51 -28.90 -0.32 -8.64
CA ARG A 51 -29.02 -1.55 -7.83
C ARG A 51 -29.25 -2.82 -8.68
N ARG A 52 -28.72 -2.82 -9.90
CA ARG A 52 -28.84 -3.92 -10.87
C ARG A 52 -27.58 -4.79 -10.95
N ILE A 53 -26.49 -4.43 -10.26
CA ILE A 53 -25.22 -5.17 -10.35
C ILE A 53 -25.40 -6.66 -10.01
N ARG A 54 -26.07 -6.98 -8.89
CA ARG A 54 -26.26 -8.38 -8.46
C ARG A 54 -27.10 -9.20 -9.44
N THR A 55 -28.25 -8.67 -9.82
CA THR A 55 -29.15 -9.35 -10.76
C THR A 55 -28.53 -9.49 -12.14
N THR A 56 -27.68 -8.55 -12.54
CA THR A 56 -26.94 -8.63 -13.82
C THR A 56 -25.89 -9.73 -13.77
N VAL A 57 -25.05 -9.78 -12.73
CA VAL A 57 -24.02 -10.81 -12.56
C VAL A 57 -24.64 -12.21 -12.47
N GLN A 58 -25.73 -12.38 -11.71
CA GLN A 58 -26.42 -13.67 -11.56
C GLN A 58 -27.01 -14.20 -12.88
N ARG A 59 -27.33 -13.31 -13.83
CA ARG A 59 -27.88 -13.68 -15.14
C ARG A 59 -26.81 -13.88 -16.22
N LEU A 60 -25.54 -13.64 -15.91
CA LEU A 60 -24.46 -13.94 -16.83
C LEU A 60 -24.40 -15.46 -17.07
N PRO A 61 -24.08 -15.91 -18.29
CA PRO A 61 -23.64 -17.29 -18.47
C PRO A 61 -22.30 -17.49 -17.75
N VAL A 62 -22.03 -18.72 -17.32
CA VAL A 62 -20.67 -19.11 -16.94
C VAL A 62 -19.84 -19.15 -18.23
N LEU A 63 -18.90 -18.22 -18.37
CA LEU A 63 -17.96 -18.20 -19.49
C LEU A 63 -16.69 -18.99 -19.12
N SER A 64 -16.15 -19.72 -20.09
CA SER A 64 -14.89 -20.46 -19.94
C SER A 64 -13.67 -19.55 -20.12
N THR A 65 -12.59 -19.83 -19.41
CA THR A 65 -11.30 -19.14 -19.57
C THR A 65 -10.48 -19.64 -20.77
N ALA A 66 -10.96 -20.66 -21.50
CA ALA A 66 -10.22 -21.33 -22.57
C ALA A 66 -9.85 -20.47 -23.80
N TYR A 67 -10.42 -19.26 -23.93
CA TYR A 67 -10.12 -18.32 -25.01
C TYR A 67 -9.21 -17.17 -24.57
N LEU A 68 -8.66 -17.21 -23.36
CA LEU A 68 -7.59 -16.32 -22.91
C LEU A 68 -6.24 -16.91 -23.35
N ASN A 69 -5.57 -16.25 -24.29
CA ASN A 69 -4.39 -16.77 -24.98
C ASN A 69 -3.07 -16.14 -24.52
N THR A 70 -3.12 -14.89 -24.05
CA THR A 70 -1.93 -14.13 -23.66
C THR A 70 -1.97 -13.77 -22.18
N GLU A 71 -0.80 -13.59 -21.56
CA GLU A 71 -0.70 -13.15 -20.16
C GLU A 71 -1.48 -11.84 -19.92
N ALA A 72 -1.45 -10.92 -20.88
CA ALA A 72 -2.19 -9.66 -20.82
C ALA A 72 -3.72 -9.88 -20.82
N GLU A 73 -4.22 -10.90 -21.52
CA GLU A 73 -5.64 -11.30 -21.49
C GLU A 73 -6.02 -11.89 -20.12
N TRP A 74 -5.17 -12.72 -19.52
CA TRP A 74 -5.39 -13.24 -18.17
C TRP A 74 -5.39 -12.13 -17.12
N GLN A 75 -4.43 -11.21 -17.19
CA GLN A 75 -4.37 -10.01 -16.33
C GLN A 75 -5.61 -9.13 -16.49
N ARG A 76 -6.06 -8.89 -17.72
CA ARG A 76 -7.30 -8.15 -17.99
C ARG A 76 -8.52 -8.85 -17.42
N ALA A 77 -8.65 -10.17 -17.61
CA ALA A 77 -9.75 -10.94 -17.04
C ALA A 77 -9.76 -10.84 -15.51
N TYR A 78 -8.59 -10.88 -14.86
CA TYR A 78 -8.47 -10.69 -13.42
C TYR A 78 -8.95 -9.31 -12.97
N VAL A 79 -8.54 -8.22 -13.64
CA VAL A 79 -9.02 -6.86 -13.35
C VAL A 79 -10.54 -6.80 -13.46
N VAL A 80 -11.11 -7.26 -14.57
CA VAL A 80 -12.56 -7.20 -14.82
C VAL A 80 -13.34 -8.01 -13.79
N LEU A 81 -12.95 -9.26 -13.53
CA LEU A 81 -13.67 -10.16 -12.64
C LEU A 81 -13.53 -9.76 -11.16
N THR A 82 -12.36 -9.28 -10.72
CA THR A 82 -12.18 -8.82 -9.33
C THR A 82 -12.90 -7.50 -9.06
N LEU A 83 -12.91 -6.55 -10.00
CA LEU A 83 -13.72 -5.34 -9.87
C LEU A 83 -15.22 -5.68 -9.87
N MET A 84 -15.67 -6.58 -10.75
CA MET A 84 -17.05 -7.10 -10.71
C MET A 84 -17.39 -7.79 -9.39
N LEU A 85 -16.46 -8.56 -8.80
CA LEU A 85 -16.60 -9.17 -7.48
C LEU A 85 -16.81 -8.10 -6.40
N HIS A 86 -15.95 -7.08 -6.37
CA HIS A 86 -16.08 -6.01 -5.38
C HIS A 86 -17.37 -5.21 -5.56
N ALA A 87 -17.80 -4.97 -6.81
CA ALA A 87 -19.10 -4.36 -7.12
C ALA A 87 -20.28 -5.23 -6.64
N TYR A 88 -20.18 -6.55 -6.82
CA TYR A 88 -21.23 -7.50 -6.43
C TYR A 88 -21.36 -7.62 -4.91
N VAL A 89 -20.23 -7.77 -4.21
CA VAL A 89 -20.15 -7.87 -2.76
C VAL A 89 -20.63 -6.56 -2.14
N TRP A 90 -19.99 -5.43 -2.47
CA TRP A 90 -20.17 -4.17 -1.74
C TRP A 90 -21.19 -3.21 -2.34
N GLY A 91 -21.65 -3.43 -3.58
CA GLY A 91 -22.55 -2.50 -4.29
C GLY A 91 -24.02 -2.53 -3.88
N GLY A 92 -24.40 -3.38 -2.91
CA GLY A 92 -25.76 -3.43 -2.34
C GLY A 92 -25.88 -2.67 -1.02
N ASP A 93 -27.06 -2.71 -0.40
CA ASP A 93 -27.30 -2.05 0.90
C ASP A 93 -26.56 -2.75 2.06
N ILE A 94 -26.41 -4.07 1.97
CA ILE A 94 -25.58 -4.92 2.84
C ILE A 94 -24.64 -5.73 1.95
N PRO A 95 -23.45 -6.14 2.42
CA PRO A 95 -22.57 -6.94 1.59
C PRO A 95 -23.17 -8.31 1.26
N GLU A 96 -22.82 -8.84 0.09
CA GLU A 96 -23.21 -10.20 -0.33
C GLU A 96 -22.06 -11.18 -0.06
N GLU A 97 -22.34 -12.25 0.68
CA GLU A 97 -21.34 -13.27 1.00
C GLU A 97 -21.32 -14.43 -0.01
N ASN A 98 -22.38 -14.64 -0.79
CA ASN A 98 -22.50 -15.76 -1.73
C ASN A 98 -22.24 -15.30 -3.17
N ILE A 99 -21.08 -15.67 -3.71
CA ILE A 99 -20.65 -15.28 -5.05
C ILE A 99 -21.15 -16.33 -6.07
N PRO A 100 -21.91 -15.94 -7.10
CA PRO A 100 -22.60 -16.89 -7.97
C PRO A 100 -21.67 -17.53 -9.00
N PRO A 101 -22.01 -18.72 -9.55
CA PRO A 101 -21.16 -19.45 -10.50
C PRO A 101 -20.66 -18.67 -11.72
N PRO A 102 -21.42 -17.75 -12.34
CA PRO A 102 -20.94 -16.96 -13.47
C PRO A 102 -19.74 -16.06 -13.16
N LEU A 103 -19.50 -15.78 -11.88
CA LEU A 103 -18.36 -15.02 -11.40
C LEU A 103 -17.34 -15.91 -10.71
N SER A 104 -17.78 -16.82 -9.84
CA SER A 104 -16.92 -17.69 -9.05
C SER A 104 -16.02 -18.59 -9.88
N LYS A 105 -16.59 -19.33 -10.85
CA LYS A 105 -15.83 -20.31 -11.64
C LYS A 105 -14.70 -19.68 -12.45
N PRO A 106 -14.98 -18.71 -13.35
CA PRO A 106 -13.92 -18.10 -14.15
C PRO A 106 -12.92 -17.32 -13.28
N LEU A 107 -13.38 -16.64 -12.22
CA LEU A 107 -12.45 -15.91 -11.35
C LEU A 107 -11.48 -16.86 -10.66
N LEU A 108 -11.95 -18.00 -10.14
CA LEU A 108 -11.07 -18.97 -9.49
C LEU A 108 -10.06 -19.57 -10.46
N GLU A 109 -10.45 -19.88 -11.70
CA GLU A 109 -9.54 -20.35 -12.76
C GLU A 109 -8.48 -19.29 -13.11
N VAL A 110 -8.88 -18.02 -13.27
CA VAL A 110 -7.96 -16.90 -13.53
C VAL A 110 -6.99 -16.68 -12.35
N CYS A 111 -7.49 -16.76 -11.12
CA CYS A 111 -6.69 -16.65 -9.92
C CYS A 111 -5.65 -17.78 -9.80
N GLU A 112 -6.05 -19.01 -10.14
CA GLU A 112 -5.15 -20.17 -10.18
C GLU A 112 -4.05 -19.99 -11.24
N HIS A 113 -4.42 -19.51 -12.44
CA HIS A 113 -3.46 -19.23 -13.51
C HIS A 113 -2.41 -18.19 -13.10
N LEU A 114 -2.85 -17.07 -12.49
CA LEU A 114 -1.98 -15.95 -12.13
C LEU A 114 -1.29 -16.10 -10.76
N ASP A 115 -1.58 -17.18 -10.01
CA ASP A 115 -1.17 -17.35 -8.60
C ASP A 115 -1.52 -16.12 -7.73
N LEU A 116 -2.76 -15.64 -7.87
CA LEU A 116 -3.30 -14.48 -7.14
C LEU A 116 -4.60 -14.80 -6.41
N PRO A 117 -4.90 -14.16 -5.27
CA PRO A 117 -6.14 -14.38 -4.56
C PRO A 117 -7.35 -13.74 -5.28
N PRO A 118 -8.57 -14.30 -5.12
CA PRO A 118 -9.82 -13.78 -5.71
C PRO A 118 -10.32 -12.53 -4.95
N VAL A 119 -9.57 -11.45 -5.05
CA VAL A 119 -9.83 -10.13 -4.47
C VAL A 119 -9.09 -9.09 -5.32
N ALA A 120 -9.61 -7.87 -5.44
CA ALA A 120 -8.92 -6.80 -6.16
C ALA A 120 -7.63 -6.40 -5.41
N THR A 121 -6.49 -6.94 -5.87
CA THR A 121 -5.14 -6.62 -5.37
C THR A 121 -4.64 -5.28 -5.93
N TYR A 122 -3.50 -4.81 -5.41
CA TYR A 122 -2.77 -3.68 -5.97
C TYR A 122 -2.44 -3.86 -7.46
N ALA A 123 -2.17 -5.10 -7.91
CA ALA A 123 -1.98 -5.38 -9.33
C ALA A 123 -3.25 -5.08 -10.14
N ALA A 124 -4.42 -5.51 -9.66
CA ALA A 124 -5.69 -5.27 -10.34
C ALA A 124 -6.11 -3.79 -10.36
N VAL A 125 -5.92 -3.04 -9.27
CA VAL A 125 -6.42 -1.65 -9.19
C VAL A 125 -5.40 -0.61 -9.65
N CYS A 126 -4.11 -0.96 -9.70
CA CYS A 126 -3.03 -0.06 -10.13
C CYS A 126 -2.28 -0.61 -11.37
N LEU A 127 -1.47 -1.66 -11.20
CA LEU A 127 -0.48 -2.08 -12.20
C LEU A 127 -1.11 -2.45 -13.56
N TRP A 128 -2.31 -3.04 -13.56
CA TRP A 128 -3.00 -3.51 -14.76
C TRP A 128 -4.22 -2.66 -15.14
N ASN A 129 -4.39 -1.48 -14.52
CA ASN A 129 -5.61 -0.67 -14.65
C ASN A 129 -5.32 0.80 -15.01
N TYR A 130 -4.38 1.01 -15.92
CA TYR A 130 -4.05 2.35 -16.43
C TYR A 130 -3.82 2.31 -17.94
N LYS A 131 -3.97 3.48 -18.57
CA LYS A 131 -3.64 3.73 -19.97
C LYS A 131 -3.17 5.18 -20.13
N PRO A 132 -2.35 5.50 -21.13
CA PRO A 132 -2.07 6.89 -21.47
C PRO A 132 -3.33 7.59 -22.00
N ILE A 133 -3.42 8.90 -21.79
CA ILE A 133 -4.44 9.74 -22.44
C ILE A 133 -4.07 9.89 -23.92
N PHE A 134 -2.82 10.26 -24.18
CA PHE A 134 -2.21 10.36 -25.50
C PHE A 134 -1.16 9.25 -25.67
N PRO A 135 -1.38 8.27 -26.56
CA PRO A 135 -0.46 7.13 -26.72
C PRO A 135 0.96 7.49 -27.14
N ASP A 136 1.15 8.64 -27.79
CA ASP A 136 2.45 9.11 -28.26
C ASP A 136 3.26 9.86 -27.19
N GLU A 137 2.65 10.13 -26.03
CA GLU A 137 3.28 10.79 -24.90
C GLU A 137 3.75 9.77 -23.84
N PRO A 138 4.76 10.10 -23.01
CA PRO A 138 5.28 9.18 -22.01
C PRO A 138 4.20 8.70 -21.02
N ALA A 139 4.12 7.39 -20.82
CA ALA A 139 3.19 6.77 -19.86
C ALA A 139 3.72 6.74 -18.41
N ASN A 140 4.77 7.52 -18.12
CA ASN A 140 5.34 7.72 -16.79
C ASN A 140 5.06 9.12 -16.22
N ASP A 141 4.31 9.96 -16.96
CA ASP A 141 3.83 11.26 -16.51
C ASP A 141 2.39 11.13 -16.01
N LEU A 142 2.14 11.53 -14.76
CA LEU A 142 0.81 11.48 -14.16
C LEU A 142 -0.21 12.31 -14.94
N ASP A 143 0.22 13.38 -15.60
CA ASP A 143 -0.66 14.29 -16.34
C ASP A 143 -1.15 13.67 -17.67
N ASN A 144 -0.50 12.61 -18.15
CA ASN A 144 -0.88 11.84 -19.34
C ASN A 144 -1.48 10.45 -18.99
N LEU A 145 -1.99 10.24 -17.77
CA LEU A 145 -2.56 8.94 -17.37
C LEU A 145 -4.07 8.97 -17.16
N SER A 146 -4.72 7.85 -17.48
CA SER A 146 -6.14 7.59 -17.24
C SER A 146 -6.36 6.17 -16.73
N VAL A 147 -7.37 5.96 -15.90
CA VAL A 147 -7.74 4.63 -15.38
C VAL A 147 -8.63 3.91 -16.39
N ILE A 148 -8.44 2.59 -16.53
CA ILE A 148 -9.27 1.80 -17.45
C ILE A 148 -10.66 1.54 -16.87
N ASN A 149 -10.76 1.07 -15.62
CA ASN A 149 -12.02 0.81 -14.94
C ASN A 149 -12.04 1.35 -13.50
N THR A 150 -13.20 1.88 -13.10
CA THR A 150 -13.48 2.39 -11.76
C THR A 150 -14.86 1.92 -11.30
N LEU A 151 -15.04 1.76 -9.98
CA LEU A 151 -16.30 1.30 -9.40
C LEU A 151 -17.25 2.44 -9.05
N THR A 152 -16.70 3.59 -8.68
CA THR A 152 -17.44 4.80 -8.31
C THR A 152 -17.55 5.79 -9.46
N GLY A 153 -16.59 5.77 -10.40
CA GLY A 153 -16.47 6.77 -11.46
C GLY A 153 -16.00 8.14 -10.99
N SER A 154 -15.67 8.31 -9.71
CA SER A 154 -15.22 9.61 -9.20
C SER A 154 -13.79 9.91 -9.62
N THR A 155 -13.48 11.21 -9.69
CA THR A 155 -12.09 11.67 -9.89
C THR A 155 -11.19 11.19 -8.75
N ASP A 156 -11.70 11.09 -7.53
CA ASP A 156 -10.95 10.66 -6.34
C ASP A 156 -10.45 9.21 -6.45
N GLU A 157 -11.29 8.31 -6.97
CA GLU A 157 -10.89 6.92 -7.22
C GLU A 157 -9.81 6.84 -8.30
N GLN A 158 -10.01 7.57 -9.41
CA GLN A 158 -9.03 7.61 -10.49
C GLN A 158 -7.69 8.13 -10.00
N TRP A 159 -7.70 9.27 -9.32
CA TRP A 159 -6.49 9.92 -8.81
C TRP A 159 -5.76 9.05 -7.78
N PHE A 160 -6.49 8.33 -6.93
CA PHE A 160 -5.89 7.41 -5.96
C PHE A 160 -5.09 6.29 -6.64
N TYR A 161 -5.61 5.71 -7.73
CA TYR A 161 -4.88 4.69 -8.50
C TYR A 161 -3.73 5.29 -9.29
N LEU A 162 -3.95 6.41 -9.99
CA LEU A 162 -2.94 7.01 -10.87
C LEU A 162 -1.72 7.54 -10.13
N VAL A 163 -1.90 8.15 -8.95
CA VAL A 163 -0.77 8.53 -8.08
C VAL A 163 0.09 7.31 -7.74
N SER A 164 -0.53 6.15 -7.51
CA SER A 164 0.19 4.91 -7.23
C SER A 164 0.95 4.40 -8.45
N VAL A 165 0.34 4.46 -9.65
CA VAL A 165 1.00 4.11 -10.93
C VAL A 165 2.20 5.02 -11.20
N ALA A 166 2.07 6.33 -10.97
CA ALA A 166 3.16 7.29 -11.16
C ALA A 166 4.34 7.03 -10.20
N ILE A 167 4.08 6.59 -8.97
CA ILE A 167 5.12 6.18 -8.03
C ILE A 167 5.87 4.94 -8.55
N GLU A 168 5.16 3.93 -9.04
CA GLU A 168 5.76 2.73 -9.62
C GLU A 168 6.62 3.08 -10.85
N ALA A 169 6.10 3.92 -11.75
CA ALA A 169 6.83 4.38 -12.93
C ALA A 169 8.08 5.20 -12.56
N ARG A 170 8.00 6.09 -11.56
CA ARG A 170 9.16 6.89 -11.13
C ARG A 170 10.24 6.04 -10.47
N GLY A 171 9.86 5.03 -9.70
CA GLY A 171 10.80 4.14 -9.01
C GLY A 171 11.41 3.06 -9.90
N ALA A 172 10.84 2.77 -11.06
CA ALA A 172 11.30 1.71 -11.95
C ALA A 172 12.80 1.73 -12.28
N PRO A 173 13.43 2.88 -12.64
CA PRO A 173 14.86 2.92 -12.93
C PRO A 173 15.77 2.57 -11.74
N MET A 174 15.25 2.58 -10.50
CA MET A 174 16.01 2.19 -9.32
C MET A 174 16.27 0.69 -9.26
N LEU A 175 15.47 -0.12 -9.96
CA LEU A 175 15.67 -1.57 -10.04
C LEU A 175 17.05 -1.91 -10.63
N PRO A 176 17.37 -1.60 -11.89
CA PRO A 176 18.69 -1.89 -12.45
C PRO A 176 19.82 -1.11 -11.76
N LEU A 177 19.55 0.12 -11.29
CA LEU A 177 20.55 0.92 -10.58
C LEU A 177 21.03 0.22 -9.30
N MET A 178 20.11 -0.31 -8.49
CA MET A 178 20.48 -0.99 -7.25
C MET A 178 21.03 -2.40 -7.48
N LEU A 179 20.71 -3.06 -8.60
CA LEU A 179 21.44 -4.26 -9.03
C LEU A 179 22.91 -3.94 -9.32
N GLU A 180 23.20 -2.81 -9.98
CA GLU A 180 24.58 -2.36 -10.19
C GLU A 180 25.24 -1.99 -8.86
N ALA A 181 24.54 -1.35 -7.92
CA ALA A 181 25.08 -1.09 -6.59
C ALA A 181 25.49 -2.39 -5.87
N ILE A 182 24.67 -3.44 -5.94
CA ILE A 182 24.98 -4.75 -5.37
C ILE A 182 26.22 -5.37 -6.07
N ALA A 183 26.29 -5.25 -7.39
CA ALA A 183 27.44 -5.73 -8.18
C ALA A 183 28.73 -4.96 -7.83
N ALA A 184 28.66 -3.63 -7.75
CA ALA A 184 29.76 -2.75 -7.39
C ALA A 184 30.28 -3.03 -5.98
N ALA A 185 29.38 -3.25 -5.01
CA ALA A 185 29.74 -3.67 -3.67
C ALA A 185 30.54 -4.98 -3.65
N ARG A 186 30.21 -5.96 -4.51
CA ARG A 186 30.99 -7.21 -4.65
C ARG A 186 32.39 -6.98 -5.23
N ARG A 187 32.55 -5.95 -6.05
CA ARG A 187 33.85 -5.56 -6.65
C ARG A 187 34.65 -4.61 -5.75
N GLY A 188 34.08 -4.14 -4.64
CA GLY A 188 34.73 -3.18 -3.76
C GLY A 188 34.73 -1.74 -4.27
N ASP A 189 33.79 -1.39 -5.15
CA ASP A 189 33.70 -0.06 -5.77
C ASP A 189 32.77 0.89 -4.98
N SER A 190 33.30 1.50 -3.92
CA SER A 190 32.55 2.43 -3.08
C SER A 190 32.01 3.64 -3.84
N ALA A 191 32.68 4.10 -4.90
CA ALA A 191 32.28 5.28 -5.64
C ALA A 191 30.97 5.02 -6.40
N VAL A 192 30.87 3.88 -7.08
CA VAL A 192 29.62 3.47 -7.76
C VAL A 192 28.50 3.24 -6.76
N VAL A 193 28.77 2.52 -5.65
CA VAL A 193 27.74 2.31 -4.61
C VAL A 193 27.21 3.63 -4.05
N THR A 194 28.11 4.58 -3.78
CA THR A 194 27.75 5.92 -3.28
C THR A 194 26.87 6.66 -4.29
N SER A 195 27.24 6.67 -5.57
CA SER A 195 26.45 7.33 -6.61
C SER A 195 25.06 6.70 -6.76
N CYS A 196 24.95 5.37 -6.76
CA CYS A 196 23.66 4.68 -6.81
C CYS A 196 22.77 5.02 -5.61
N LEU A 197 23.34 5.11 -4.40
CA LEU A 197 22.59 5.49 -3.20
C LEU A 197 22.11 6.94 -3.23
N GLN A 198 22.89 7.87 -3.80
CA GLN A 198 22.47 9.27 -3.96
C GLN A 198 21.28 9.39 -4.90
N GLU A 199 21.33 8.69 -6.04
CA GLU A 199 20.23 8.63 -7.00
C GLU A 199 18.98 7.95 -6.40
N LEU A 200 19.16 6.89 -5.60
CA LEU A 200 18.07 6.26 -4.86
C LEU A 200 17.41 7.25 -3.87
N ALA A 201 18.20 7.98 -3.10
CA ALA A 201 17.69 8.98 -2.16
C ALA A 201 16.87 10.05 -2.90
N GLN A 202 17.38 10.57 -4.02
CA GLN A 202 16.67 11.54 -4.85
C GLN A 202 15.35 10.96 -5.41
N CYS A 203 15.37 9.74 -5.95
CA CYS A 203 14.17 9.09 -6.45
C CYS A 203 13.10 8.93 -5.37
N ILE A 204 13.48 8.56 -4.14
CA ILE A 204 12.54 8.42 -3.03
C ILE A 204 11.95 9.80 -2.64
N THR A 205 12.74 10.87 -2.68
CA THR A 205 12.22 12.24 -2.50
C THR A 205 11.16 12.59 -3.54
N GLU A 206 11.42 12.30 -4.82
CA GLU A 206 10.49 12.59 -5.91
C GLU A 206 9.21 11.74 -5.80
N ILE A 207 9.32 10.46 -5.47
CA ILE A 207 8.17 9.59 -5.14
C ILE A 207 7.36 10.18 -3.99
N THR A 208 8.03 10.74 -2.98
CA THR A 208 7.36 11.39 -1.85
C THR A 208 6.58 12.63 -2.27
N VAL A 209 7.10 13.40 -3.22
CA VAL A 209 6.38 14.54 -3.84
C VAL A 209 5.17 14.04 -4.62
N ILE A 210 5.31 13.00 -5.45
CA ILE A 210 4.20 12.40 -6.21
C ILE A 210 3.10 11.92 -5.26
N MET A 211 3.44 11.25 -4.16
CA MET A 211 2.45 10.79 -3.18
C MET A 211 1.64 11.94 -2.56
N GLN A 212 2.26 13.11 -2.35
CA GLN A 212 1.56 14.28 -1.82
C GLN A 212 0.55 14.86 -2.81
N ARG A 213 0.71 14.63 -4.12
CA ARG A 213 -0.29 15.01 -5.12
C ARG A 213 -1.64 14.34 -4.89
N LEU A 214 -1.72 13.29 -4.07
CA LEU A 214 -3.01 12.70 -3.66
C LEU A 214 -3.98 13.76 -3.11
N PHE A 215 -3.48 14.80 -2.43
CA PHE A 215 -4.32 15.87 -1.88
C PHE A 215 -4.94 16.80 -2.94
N GLU A 216 -4.50 16.75 -4.21
CA GLU A 216 -4.97 17.62 -5.29
C GLU A 216 -6.39 17.24 -5.75
N HIS A 217 -6.61 15.94 -6.01
CA HIS A 217 -7.85 15.46 -6.63
C HIS A 217 -8.47 14.23 -5.95
N CYS A 218 -8.07 13.91 -4.72
CA CYS A 218 -8.70 12.87 -3.92
C CYS A 218 -9.20 13.48 -2.59
N ASP A 219 -10.49 13.76 -2.48
CA ASP A 219 -11.09 14.29 -1.25
C ASP A 219 -11.14 13.21 -0.15
N PRO A 220 -10.68 13.51 1.08
CA PRO A 220 -10.71 12.55 2.19
C PRO A 220 -12.10 11.99 2.53
N HIS A 221 -13.16 12.80 2.43
CA HIS A 221 -14.51 12.34 2.73
C HIS A 221 -15.03 11.41 1.62
N VAL A 222 -14.84 11.76 0.35
CA VAL A 222 -15.21 10.91 -0.78
C VAL A 222 -14.43 9.59 -0.74
N PHE A 223 -13.12 9.65 -0.56
CA PHE A 223 -12.30 8.45 -0.44
C PHE A 223 -12.80 7.52 0.67
N TYR A 224 -12.97 8.04 1.88
CA TYR A 224 -13.34 7.22 3.03
C TYR A 224 -14.73 6.59 2.91
N HIS A 225 -15.71 7.33 2.39
CA HIS A 225 -17.12 6.89 2.36
C HIS A 225 -17.55 6.23 1.04
N LYS A 226 -16.86 6.50 -0.08
CA LYS A 226 -17.27 6.03 -1.41
C LYS A 226 -16.25 5.08 -2.03
N VAL A 227 -14.96 5.41 -1.97
CA VAL A 227 -13.91 4.61 -2.63
C VAL A 227 -13.46 3.43 -1.76
N ARG A 228 -13.05 3.70 -0.52
CA ARG A 228 -12.52 2.71 0.43
C ARG A 228 -13.41 1.49 0.65
N PRO A 229 -14.76 1.58 0.67
CA PRO A 229 -15.62 0.40 0.71
C PRO A 229 -15.37 -0.61 -0.41
N PHE A 230 -15.14 -0.12 -1.62
CA PHE A 230 -14.86 -0.97 -2.76
C PHE A 230 -13.42 -1.51 -2.77
N LEU A 231 -12.50 -0.96 -1.97
CA LEU A 231 -11.14 -1.49 -1.80
C LEU A 231 -11.03 -2.57 -0.72
N ALA A 232 -12.10 -2.76 0.06
CA ALA A 232 -12.11 -3.72 1.15
C ALA A 232 -12.22 -5.16 0.63
N GLY A 233 -11.38 -6.04 1.17
CA GLY A 233 -11.54 -7.49 1.03
C GLY A 233 -12.54 -8.04 2.05
N SER A 234 -12.57 -9.36 2.23
CA SER A 234 -13.52 -10.04 3.13
C SER A 234 -12.92 -10.43 4.50
N LYS A 235 -11.59 -10.31 4.68
CA LYS A 235 -10.88 -10.66 5.91
C LYS A 235 -11.15 -9.64 7.02
N ASN A 236 -11.52 -10.13 8.20
CA ASN A 236 -11.87 -9.32 9.38
C ASN A 236 -13.05 -8.34 9.18
N MET A 237 -14.02 -8.69 8.32
CA MET A 237 -15.16 -7.83 7.97
C MET A 237 -16.48 -8.20 8.67
N GLY A 238 -16.42 -8.81 9.86
CA GLY A 238 -17.62 -9.23 10.60
C GLY A 238 -18.60 -8.09 10.91
N ASP A 239 -18.11 -6.96 11.40
CA ASP A 239 -18.96 -5.78 11.68
C ASP A 239 -19.49 -5.09 10.42
N ALA A 240 -18.86 -5.33 9.26
CA ALA A 240 -19.34 -4.84 7.98
C ALA A 240 -20.40 -5.76 7.36
N GLY A 241 -20.62 -6.95 7.92
CA GLY A 241 -21.60 -7.94 7.43
C GLY A 241 -21.00 -9.20 6.80
N LEU A 242 -19.68 -9.40 6.86
CA LEU A 242 -18.99 -10.59 6.33
C LEU A 242 -18.19 -11.32 7.44
N PRO A 243 -18.86 -11.93 8.45
CA PRO A 243 -18.18 -12.55 9.59
C PRO A 243 -17.31 -13.75 9.21
N ARG A 244 -17.71 -14.49 8.17
CA ARG A 244 -16.97 -15.66 7.66
C ARG A 244 -16.16 -15.35 6.40
N GLY A 245 -16.28 -14.14 5.87
CA GLY A 245 -15.74 -13.77 4.56
C GLY A 245 -16.76 -14.02 3.45
N VAL A 246 -16.31 -14.53 2.30
CA VAL A 246 -17.15 -14.81 1.12
C VAL A 246 -17.07 -16.28 0.74
N MET A 247 -18.13 -16.79 0.13
CA MET A 247 -18.27 -18.15 -0.38
C MET A 247 -18.37 -18.10 -1.89
N PHE A 248 -17.48 -18.81 -2.58
CA PHE A 248 -17.49 -18.92 -4.05
C PHE A 248 -18.28 -20.15 -4.47
N ASP A 249 -19.51 -19.95 -4.96
CA ASP A 249 -20.35 -21.05 -5.46
C ASP A 249 -19.83 -21.57 -6.81
N VAL A 250 -19.36 -22.82 -6.82
CA VAL A 250 -18.94 -23.55 -8.01
C VAL A 250 -19.96 -24.62 -8.46
N GLY A 251 -21.14 -24.66 -7.84
CA GLY A 251 -22.25 -25.54 -8.23
C GLY A 251 -22.06 -27.02 -7.88
N THR A 252 -21.10 -27.37 -7.02
CA THR A 252 -20.80 -28.75 -6.59
C THR A 252 -21.40 -29.11 -5.22
N GLY A 253 -21.92 -28.14 -4.46
CA GLY A 253 -22.49 -28.35 -3.13
C GLY A 253 -21.48 -28.36 -1.97
N GLU A 254 -20.17 -28.40 -2.26
CA GLU A 254 -19.10 -28.19 -1.28
C GLU A 254 -18.54 -26.77 -1.43
N THR A 255 -18.67 -25.93 -0.41
CA THR A 255 -18.10 -24.57 -0.44
C THR A 255 -17.72 -24.07 0.95
N ASP A 256 -16.43 -23.86 1.16
CA ASP A 256 -15.90 -23.18 2.35
C ASP A 256 -15.89 -21.66 2.18
N PHE A 257 -16.19 -20.98 3.28
CA PHE A 257 -16.03 -19.53 3.37
C PHE A 257 -14.55 -19.15 3.42
N ARG A 258 -14.16 -18.13 2.66
CA ARG A 258 -12.77 -17.66 2.53
C ARG A 258 -12.65 -16.19 2.86
N GLN A 259 -11.52 -15.82 3.47
CA GLN A 259 -11.22 -14.46 3.90
C GLN A 259 -9.96 -13.92 3.23
N TYR A 260 -10.09 -12.82 2.50
CA TYR A 260 -9.00 -12.16 1.79
C TYR A 260 -8.81 -10.72 2.24
N GLY A 261 -7.56 -10.27 2.39
CA GLY A 261 -7.24 -8.86 2.60
C GLY A 261 -7.56 -8.05 1.34
N GLY A 262 -8.07 -6.83 1.51
CA GLY A 262 -8.30 -5.93 0.37
C GLY A 262 -7.00 -5.34 -0.18
N GLY A 263 -7.14 -4.53 -1.23
CA GLY A 263 -6.01 -3.80 -1.82
C GLY A 263 -5.29 -2.93 -0.79
N SER A 264 -3.95 -2.97 -0.81
CA SER A 264 -3.09 -2.20 0.09
C SER A 264 -1.77 -1.86 -0.57
N ASN A 265 -1.21 -0.68 -0.28
CA ASN A 265 0.12 -0.29 -0.76
C ASN A 265 1.24 -1.21 -0.26
N ALA A 266 1.01 -2.02 0.78
CA ALA A 266 1.96 -3.06 1.21
C ALA A 266 2.10 -4.21 0.18
N GLN A 267 1.22 -4.27 -0.82
CA GLN A 267 1.28 -5.16 -1.97
C GLN A 267 2.10 -4.56 -3.13
N SER A 268 2.59 -3.32 -3.02
CA SER A 268 3.58 -2.78 -3.96
C SER A 268 4.92 -3.48 -3.77
N SER A 269 5.45 -4.05 -4.85
CA SER A 269 6.76 -4.69 -4.84
C SER A 269 7.90 -3.66 -4.78
N LEU A 270 7.70 -2.46 -5.32
CA LEU A 270 8.68 -1.37 -5.28
C LEU A 270 8.99 -0.92 -3.85
N VAL A 271 7.97 -0.74 -3.01
CA VAL A 271 8.18 -0.32 -1.61
C VAL A 271 8.99 -1.38 -0.86
N GLN A 272 8.67 -2.67 -1.04
CA GLN A 272 9.44 -3.75 -0.41
C GLN A 272 10.84 -3.90 -1.01
N PHE A 273 11.02 -3.60 -2.30
CA PHE A 273 12.34 -3.59 -2.92
C PHE A 273 13.29 -2.59 -2.24
N PHE A 274 12.82 -1.37 -1.98
CA PHE A 274 13.60 -0.36 -1.24
C PHE A 274 14.01 -0.84 0.15
N ASP A 275 13.10 -1.50 0.88
CA ASP A 275 13.44 -2.09 2.17
C ASP A 275 14.56 -3.11 2.06
N ILE A 276 14.45 -4.03 1.10
CA ILE A 276 15.40 -5.13 0.95
C ILE A 276 16.79 -4.62 0.54
N VAL A 277 16.89 -3.69 -0.41
CA VAL A 277 18.19 -3.17 -0.85
C VAL A 277 18.87 -2.32 0.22
N LEU A 278 18.09 -1.65 1.08
CA LEU A 278 18.63 -0.87 2.20
C LEU A 278 18.82 -1.71 3.47
N GLY A 279 18.45 -3.00 3.48
CA GLY A 279 18.59 -3.88 4.64
C GLY A 279 17.63 -3.55 5.79
N VAL A 280 16.43 -3.04 5.47
CA VAL A 280 15.35 -2.79 6.44
C VAL A 280 14.60 -4.09 6.70
N GLU A 281 14.56 -4.52 7.96
CA GLU A 281 13.85 -5.73 8.38
C GLU A 281 12.55 -5.39 9.11
N HIS A 282 11.46 -5.95 8.62
CA HIS A 282 10.13 -5.76 9.20
C HIS A 282 9.75 -6.92 10.10
N ARG A 283 9.27 -6.61 11.31
CA ARG A 283 8.83 -7.59 12.31
C ARG A 283 7.31 -7.64 12.42
N PRO A 284 6.73 -8.70 13.00
CA PRO A 284 5.32 -8.69 13.33
C PRO A 284 4.93 -7.49 14.20
N THR A 285 3.75 -6.93 13.97
CA THR A 285 3.32 -5.70 14.66
C THR A 285 3.27 -5.89 16.18
N GLY A 286 3.89 -4.97 16.92
CA GLY A 286 3.98 -4.95 18.38
C GLY A 286 5.19 -5.73 18.95
N VAL A 287 6.05 -6.29 18.10
CA VAL A 287 7.30 -6.95 18.50
C VAL A 287 8.45 -5.95 18.39
N GLY A 288 9.11 -5.65 19.52
CA GLY A 288 10.29 -4.79 19.54
C GLY A 288 11.57 -5.51 19.10
N ARG A 289 12.67 -4.74 18.97
CA ARG A 289 13.98 -5.21 18.52
C ARG A 289 14.54 -6.38 19.34
N ASP A 290 14.31 -6.42 20.64
CA ASP A 290 14.82 -7.46 21.55
C ASP A 290 13.89 -8.69 21.66
N GLY A 291 12.90 -8.82 20.77
CA GLY A 291 11.91 -9.92 20.81
C GLY A 291 10.88 -9.80 21.94
N GLY A 292 11.03 -8.80 22.82
CA GLY A 292 10.03 -8.45 23.83
C GLY A 292 8.74 -8.00 23.16
N ALA A 293 7.68 -8.79 23.32
CA ALA A 293 6.33 -8.31 23.04
C ALA A 293 6.05 -7.11 23.95
N GLN A 294 5.60 -5.97 23.39
CA GLN A 294 4.95 -4.96 24.23
C GLN A 294 3.80 -5.64 24.97
N SER A 295 3.95 -5.71 26.30
CA SER A 295 3.09 -6.45 27.21
C SER A 295 1.75 -5.75 27.36
N ASP A 296 0.72 -6.27 26.70
CA ASP A 296 -0.65 -6.11 27.15
C ASP A 296 -1.22 -7.52 27.38
N SER A 297 -1.41 -7.85 28.66
CA SER A 297 -2.07 -9.03 29.26
C SER A 297 -1.23 -10.29 29.57
N GLU A 298 -1.47 -10.77 30.81
CA GLU A 298 -0.87 -11.90 31.50
C GLU A 298 -1.23 -13.26 30.87
N GLY A 299 -0.29 -14.21 30.91
CA GLY A 299 -0.61 -15.63 31.15
C GLY A 299 -1.00 -16.53 29.97
N VAL A 300 -0.99 -16.08 28.72
CA VAL A 300 -1.23 -16.96 27.55
C VAL A 300 -0.10 -16.82 26.55
N ALA A 301 0.45 -17.96 26.08
CA ALA A 301 1.47 -17.98 25.02
C ALA A 301 1.00 -17.12 23.83
N PRO A 302 1.80 -16.13 23.36
CA PRO A 302 1.36 -15.24 22.31
C PRO A 302 1.13 -16.04 21.03
N LYS A 303 -0.06 -15.92 20.42
CA LYS A 303 -0.30 -16.42 19.06
C LYS A 303 0.80 -15.88 18.14
N PRO A 304 1.34 -16.68 17.20
CA PRO A 304 2.38 -16.22 16.29
C PRO A 304 1.90 -14.93 15.61
N ARG A 305 2.61 -13.83 15.87
CA ARG A 305 2.22 -12.52 15.33
C ARG A 305 2.59 -12.53 13.84
N HIS A 306 1.64 -12.19 12.99
CA HIS A 306 1.82 -12.19 11.54
C HIS A 306 2.71 -11.03 11.09
N ASN A 307 3.73 -11.32 10.27
CA ASN A 307 4.44 -10.29 9.52
C ASN A 307 3.60 -9.88 8.31
N PHE A 308 2.86 -8.78 8.45
CA PHE A 308 1.91 -8.34 7.43
C PHE A 308 2.57 -8.02 6.09
N ILE A 309 3.76 -7.40 6.10
CA ILE A 309 4.47 -7.06 4.85
C ILE A 309 4.85 -8.32 4.07
N GLN A 310 5.32 -9.35 4.77
CA GLN A 310 5.60 -10.66 4.16
C GLN A 310 4.33 -11.36 3.67
N GLU A 311 3.22 -11.29 4.43
CA GLU A 311 1.92 -11.83 4.00
C GLU A 311 1.44 -11.18 2.69
N MET A 312 1.64 -9.87 2.52
CA MET A 312 1.23 -9.15 1.32
C MET A 312 1.97 -9.58 0.06
N ARG A 313 3.09 -10.32 0.17
CA ARG A 313 3.73 -10.93 -1.01
C ARG A 313 2.84 -11.98 -1.68
N GLN A 314 1.94 -12.63 -0.94
CA GLN A 314 0.94 -13.57 -1.49
C GLN A 314 -0.12 -12.86 -2.37
N TYR A 315 -0.15 -11.52 -2.36
CA TYR A 315 -1.04 -10.68 -3.16
C TYR A 315 -0.30 -9.98 -4.29
N MET A 316 1.00 -10.25 -4.45
CA MET A 316 1.83 -9.76 -5.56
C MET A 316 1.88 -10.81 -6.67
N PRO A 317 2.03 -10.38 -7.95
CA PRO A 317 2.35 -11.30 -9.04
C PRO A 317 3.52 -12.22 -8.67
N PRO A 318 3.46 -13.51 -9.03
CA PRO A 318 4.41 -14.51 -8.56
C PRO A 318 5.85 -14.17 -8.95
N ASP A 319 6.05 -13.61 -10.14
CA ASP A 319 7.38 -13.23 -10.63
C ASP A 319 7.97 -12.08 -9.82
N HIS A 320 7.14 -11.11 -9.41
CA HIS A 320 7.59 -10.02 -8.54
C HIS A 320 7.96 -10.55 -7.14
N ARG A 321 7.19 -11.50 -6.61
CA ARG A 321 7.50 -12.18 -5.34
C ARG A 321 8.84 -12.91 -5.41
N ARG A 322 9.06 -13.72 -6.47
CA ARG A 322 10.32 -14.44 -6.69
C ARG A 322 11.51 -13.47 -6.86
N PHE A 323 11.30 -12.34 -7.52
CA PHE A 323 12.31 -11.30 -7.65
C PHE A 323 12.70 -10.74 -6.27
N LEU A 324 11.74 -10.36 -5.44
CA LEU A 324 12.02 -9.84 -4.09
C LEU A 324 12.75 -10.88 -3.20
N GLU A 325 12.40 -12.15 -3.32
CA GLU A 325 13.09 -13.25 -2.62
C GLU A 325 14.54 -13.40 -3.10
N HIS A 326 14.77 -13.35 -4.42
CA HIS A 326 16.13 -13.42 -4.97
C HIS A 326 16.96 -12.20 -4.55
N ILE A 327 16.42 -10.98 -4.64
CA ILE A 327 17.09 -9.76 -4.17
C ILE A 327 17.44 -9.86 -2.70
N GLY A 328 16.53 -10.36 -1.87
CA GLY A 328 16.77 -10.58 -0.44
C GLY A 328 17.95 -11.51 -0.15
N SER A 329 18.23 -12.47 -1.04
CA SER A 329 19.36 -13.39 -0.88
C SER A 329 20.72 -12.83 -1.34
N VAL A 330 20.72 -11.75 -2.13
CA VAL A 330 21.94 -11.22 -2.76
C VAL A 330 22.30 -9.80 -2.33
N SER A 331 21.33 -9.06 -1.76
CA SER A 331 21.52 -7.72 -1.23
C SER A 331 22.62 -7.72 -0.18
N ASN A 332 23.56 -6.78 -0.32
CA ASN A 332 24.77 -6.70 0.49
C ASN A 332 25.17 -5.26 0.82
N ILE A 333 24.31 -4.28 0.48
CA ILE A 333 24.63 -2.85 0.56
C ILE A 333 24.90 -2.46 2.00
N ARG A 334 24.02 -2.84 2.93
CA ARG A 334 24.19 -2.48 4.34
C ARG A 334 25.46 -3.08 4.93
N GLU A 335 25.76 -4.36 4.70
CA GLU A 335 27.02 -4.95 5.21
C GLU A 335 28.25 -4.29 4.57
N TYR A 336 28.16 -3.96 3.28
CA TYR A 336 29.22 -3.28 2.58
C TYR A 336 29.52 -1.91 3.20
N VAL A 337 28.50 -1.07 3.42
CA VAL A 337 28.70 0.23 4.09
C VAL A 337 29.21 0.06 5.52
N ASP A 338 28.71 -0.94 6.26
CA ASP A 338 29.12 -1.21 7.65
C ASP A 338 30.59 -1.61 7.78
N THR A 339 31.16 -2.24 6.75
CA THR A 339 32.59 -2.61 6.69
C THR A 339 33.47 -1.46 6.19
N HIS A 340 32.90 -0.43 5.58
CA HIS A 340 33.61 0.71 4.98
C HIS A 340 33.32 2.04 5.70
N ARG A 341 33.13 2.02 7.03
CA ARG A 341 32.78 3.21 7.83
C ARG A 341 33.77 4.39 7.79
N SER A 342 34.99 4.15 7.31
CA SER A 342 35.97 5.21 7.05
C SER A 342 35.58 6.07 5.85
N ASP A 343 34.84 5.51 4.88
CA ASP A 343 34.28 6.24 3.75
C ASP A 343 33.02 6.99 4.19
N LYS A 344 33.20 8.28 4.47
CA LYS A 344 32.13 9.14 4.96
C LYS A 344 31.09 9.47 3.90
N ALA A 345 31.49 9.54 2.63
CA ALA A 345 30.56 9.82 1.55
C ALA A 345 29.59 8.64 1.36
N LEU A 346 30.12 7.41 1.37
CA LEU A 346 29.33 6.19 1.29
C LEU A 346 28.34 6.06 2.46
N CYS A 347 28.82 6.26 3.70
CA CYS A 347 27.96 6.20 4.89
C CYS A 347 26.84 7.25 4.84
N LEU A 348 27.18 8.49 4.44
CA LEU A 348 26.22 9.57 4.33
C LEU A 348 25.15 9.29 3.28
N ALA A 349 25.53 8.77 2.10
CA ALA A 349 24.59 8.43 1.04
C ALA A 349 23.61 7.32 1.47
N TYR A 350 24.10 6.30 2.19
CA TYR A 350 23.27 5.24 2.74
C TYR A 350 22.29 5.76 3.81
N ASP A 351 22.78 6.51 4.80
CA ASP A 351 21.95 7.07 5.85
C ASP A 351 20.93 8.09 5.30
N ALA A 352 21.29 8.85 4.25
CA ALA A 352 20.37 9.73 3.53
C ALA A 352 19.26 8.95 2.81
N SER A 353 19.57 7.80 2.19
CA SER A 353 18.57 6.93 1.56
C SER A 353 17.55 6.42 2.58
N LEU A 354 18.00 5.99 3.76
CA LEU A 354 17.11 5.60 4.87
C LEU A 354 16.26 6.78 5.36
N ALA A 355 16.86 7.97 5.46
CA ALA A 355 16.14 9.19 5.86
C ALA A 355 15.01 9.53 4.86
N MET A 356 15.26 9.45 3.56
CA MET A 356 14.24 9.70 2.54
C MET A 356 13.14 8.63 2.56
N LEU A 357 13.49 7.36 2.75
CA LEU A 357 12.48 6.29 2.89
C LEU A 357 11.63 6.47 4.16
N ARG A 358 12.23 6.96 5.25
CA ARG A 358 11.51 7.29 6.48
C ARG A 358 10.58 8.48 6.28
N ASP A 359 10.99 9.52 5.56
CA ASP A 359 10.13 10.68 5.24
C ASP A 359 8.93 10.26 4.39
N LEU A 360 9.14 9.41 3.38
CA LEU A 360 8.05 8.80 2.61
C LEU A 360 7.01 8.13 3.54
N ARG A 361 7.49 7.37 4.54
CA ARG A 361 6.61 6.71 5.52
C ARG A 361 5.91 7.69 6.45
N ASP A 362 6.58 8.76 6.90
CA ASP A 362 5.95 9.82 7.69
C ASP A 362 4.84 10.52 6.90
N LYS A 363 5.08 10.84 5.62
CA LYS A 363 4.06 11.41 4.73
C LYS A 363 2.90 10.44 4.51
N HIS A 364 3.17 9.15 4.37
CA HIS A 364 2.11 8.15 4.28
C HIS A 364 1.27 8.06 5.57
N ILE A 365 1.89 8.17 6.74
CA ILE A 365 1.17 8.27 8.02
C ILE A 365 0.28 9.52 8.07
N GLN A 366 0.74 10.66 7.54
CA GLN A 366 -0.06 11.89 7.44
C GLN A 366 -1.28 11.69 6.53
N VAL A 367 -1.08 11.10 5.35
CA VAL A 367 -2.18 10.72 4.43
C VAL A 367 -3.19 9.84 5.17
N VAL A 368 -2.74 8.73 5.76
CA VAL A 368 -3.62 7.81 6.49
C VAL A 368 -4.36 8.48 7.64
N SER A 369 -3.69 9.38 8.36
CA SER A 369 -4.31 10.13 9.45
C SER A 369 -5.47 10.99 8.96
N ARG A 370 -5.28 11.71 7.84
CA ARG A 370 -6.30 12.58 7.24
C ARG A 370 -7.44 11.80 6.58
N TYR A 371 -7.11 10.77 5.80
CA TYR A 371 -8.09 10.03 4.99
C TYR A 371 -8.85 8.96 5.80
N ILE A 372 -8.28 8.42 6.88
CA ILE A 372 -8.90 7.32 7.64
C ILE A 372 -9.28 7.74 9.06
N ILE A 373 -8.32 8.26 9.84
CA ILE A 373 -8.50 8.44 11.28
C ILE A 373 -9.43 9.59 11.57
N VAL A 374 -9.17 10.74 10.96
CA VAL A 374 -10.00 11.94 11.11
C VAL A 374 -11.42 11.63 10.65
N LYS A 375 -11.60 11.02 9.47
CA LYS A 375 -12.92 10.65 8.94
C LYS A 375 -13.68 9.64 9.79
N SER A 376 -12.98 8.66 10.37
CA SER A 376 -13.60 7.72 11.30
C SER A 376 -14.07 8.39 12.60
N ARG A 377 -13.31 9.37 13.11
CA ARG A 377 -13.70 10.15 14.30
C ARG A 377 -14.89 11.08 14.02
N GLU A 378 -14.89 11.79 12.88
CA GLU A 378 -16.01 12.63 12.43
C GLU A 378 -17.31 11.81 12.34
N GLN A 379 -17.25 10.63 11.71
CA GLN A 379 -18.41 9.75 11.59
C GLN A 379 -18.95 9.32 12.97
N ARG A 380 -18.06 8.97 13.91
CA ARG A 380 -18.45 8.58 15.27
C ARG A 380 -19.12 9.72 16.03
N HIS A 381 -18.61 10.95 15.89
CA HIS A 381 -19.20 12.13 16.52
C HIS A 381 -20.62 12.37 15.99
N ASN A 382 -20.80 12.36 14.66
CA ASN A 382 -22.09 12.56 14.02
C ASN A 382 -23.13 11.49 14.42
N SER A 383 -22.72 10.22 14.57
CA SER A 383 -23.61 9.15 15.04
C SER A 383 -24.04 9.28 16.50
N LEU A 384 -23.29 10.00 17.34
CA LEU A 384 -23.63 10.24 18.76
C LEU A 384 -24.47 11.51 18.95
N SER A 385 -24.30 12.51 18.08
CA SER A 385 -24.95 13.81 18.18
C SER A 385 -26.34 13.88 17.53
N THR A 386 -26.72 12.93 16.67
CA THR A 386 -28.00 12.97 15.94
C THR A 386 -28.65 11.59 15.91
N PRO A 387 -29.83 11.39 16.54
CA PRO A 387 -30.62 10.17 16.33
C PRO A 387 -31.07 10.17 14.87
N GLN A 388 -30.52 9.29 14.05
CA GLN A 388 -30.95 9.16 12.66
C GLN A 388 -32.40 8.66 12.60
N PRO A 389 -33.30 9.29 11.81
CA PRO A 389 -34.59 8.70 11.48
C PRO A 389 -34.38 7.37 10.73
N PRO A 390 -35.31 6.40 10.85
CA PRO A 390 -35.17 5.03 10.33
C PRO A 390 -35.10 4.93 8.79
N THR A 391 -35.08 6.06 8.08
CA THR A 391 -35.13 6.16 6.61
C THR A 391 -33.76 6.43 5.97
N THR A 392 -32.69 6.58 6.75
CA THR A 392 -31.34 6.80 6.20
C THR A 392 -30.61 5.47 5.97
N ARG A 393 -30.14 5.27 4.74
CA ARG A 393 -29.46 4.04 4.29
C ARG A 393 -28.27 3.71 5.22
N PRO A 394 -28.06 2.44 5.61
CA PRO A 394 -26.92 2.08 6.44
C PRO A 394 -25.62 2.37 5.67
N ILE A 395 -24.80 3.28 6.19
CA ILE A 395 -23.44 3.50 5.68
C ILE A 395 -22.58 2.36 6.22
N ILE A 396 -22.07 1.50 5.32
CA ILE A 396 -21.18 0.39 5.67
C ILE A 396 -19.95 0.95 6.42
N ASN A 397 -19.82 0.61 7.69
CA ASN A 397 -18.76 1.16 8.56
C ASN A 397 -17.51 0.27 8.56
N LEU A 398 -16.63 0.49 7.59
CA LEU A 398 -15.40 -0.32 7.41
C LEU A 398 -14.24 0.08 8.32
N ALA A 399 -14.35 1.17 9.10
CA ALA A 399 -13.24 1.60 9.97
C ALA A 399 -13.37 1.08 11.41
N ASN A 400 -14.59 0.85 11.90
CA ASN A 400 -14.85 0.43 13.27
C ASN A 400 -15.22 -1.05 13.34
N VAL A 401 -14.22 -1.93 13.26
CA VAL A 401 -14.39 -3.35 13.55
C VAL A 401 -14.17 -3.57 15.05
N LYS A 402 -15.23 -3.94 15.80
CA LYS A 402 -15.17 -4.34 17.20
C LYS A 402 -14.61 -5.76 17.29
N SER A 403 -13.34 -5.87 17.66
CA SER A 403 -12.79 -7.13 18.17
C SER A 403 -12.32 -6.91 19.59
N GLY A 404 -13.03 -7.47 20.58
CA GLY A 404 -12.66 -7.58 22.00
C GLY A 404 -12.14 -6.32 22.70
N ASN A 405 -12.96 -5.70 23.56
CA ASN A 405 -12.68 -4.60 24.53
C ASN A 405 -11.79 -3.40 24.12
N SER A 406 -11.19 -3.35 22.93
CA SER A 406 -10.39 -2.23 22.42
C SER A 406 -10.69 -1.98 20.94
N LYS A 407 -11.21 -0.78 20.61
CA LYS A 407 -11.52 -0.38 19.23
C LYS A 407 -10.23 0.04 18.50
N LYS A 408 -9.64 -0.84 17.70
CA LYS A 408 -8.48 -0.50 16.84
C LYS A 408 -8.94 -0.25 15.40
N LEU A 409 -8.62 0.91 14.84
CA LEU A 409 -8.89 1.24 13.43
C LEU A 409 -8.09 0.32 12.51
N ARG A 410 -8.74 -0.21 11.45
CA ARG A 410 -8.12 -1.16 10.51
C ARG A 410 -7.96 -0.61 9.10
N GLY A 411 -6.87 -0.99 8.45
CA GLY A 411 -6.67 -0.79 7.00
C GLY A 411 -7.52 -1.76 6.16
N THR A 412 -7.61 -1.52 4.85
CA THR A 412 -8.27 -2.42 3.88
C THR A 412 -7.62 -3.80 3.81
N GLY A 413 -6.30 -3.89 4.02
CA GLY A 413 -5.57 -5.14 4.19
C GLY A 413 -5.77 -5.82 5.56
N GLY A 414 -6.51 -5.20 6.50
CA GLY A 414 -6.92 -5.81 7.76
C GLY A 414 -6.00 -5.58 8.97
N THR A 415 -4.91 -4.81 8.86
CA THR A 415 -4.00 -4.51 9.99
C THR A 415 -4.51 -3.43 10.92
N ALA A 416 -4.02 -3.41 12.17
CA ALA A 416 -4.16 -2.25 13.06
C ALA A 416 -3.29 -1.10 12.52
N LEU A 417 -3.95 -0.11 11.92
CA LEU A 417 -3.34 0.74 10.91
C LEU A 417 -2.17 1.59 11.44
N ILE A 418 -2.37 2.31 12.55
CA ILE A 418 -1.33 3.21 13.09
C ILE A 418 -0.14 2.50 13.73
N PRO A 419 -0.34 1.49 14.61
CA PRO A 419 0.79 0.76 15.19
C PRO A 419 1.68 0.14 14.13
N PHE A 420 1.08 -0.45 13.10
CA PHE A 420 1.82 -1.03 11.97
C PHE A 420 2.64 0.02 11.21
N LEU A 421 2.03 1.13 10.78
CA LEU A 421 2.74 2.15 10.01
C LEU A 421 3.86 2.83 10.81
N LYS A 422 3.62 3.11 12.10
CA LYS A 422 4.65 3.68 12.98
C LYS A 422 5.81 2.72 13.17
N GLN A 423 5.52 1.45 13.42
CA GLN A 423 6.57 0.44 13.55
C GLN A 423 7.38 0.32 12.26
N ALA A 424 6.74 0.21 11.09
CA ALA A 424 7.43 0.12 9.81
C ALA A 424 8.33 1.35 9.55
N ARG A 425 7.87 2.56 9.91
CA ARG A 425 8.69 3.78 9.85
C ARG A 425 9.89 3.73 10.80
N ASP A 426 9.67 3.33 12.05
CA ASP A 426 10.73 3.31 13.06
C ASP A 426 11.79 2.24 12.70
N GLU A 427 11.35 1.09 12.16
CA GLU A 427 12.21 0.03 11.62
C GLU A 427 13.10 0.51 10.46
N THR A 428 12.65 1.48 9.64
CA THR A 428 13.49 2.11 8.59
C THR A 428 14.75 2.74 9.14
N GLY A 429 14.70 3.29 10.36
CA GLY A 429 15.84 4.00 10.96
C GLY A 429 16.86 3.08 11.62
N GLU A 430 16.52 1.81 11.85
CA GLU A 430 17.36 0.88 12.62
C GLU A 430 18.69 0.52 11.94
N PRO A 431 18.76 0.33 10.60
CA PRO A 431 19.99 -0.05 9.91
C PRO A 431 21.02 1.07 9.78
N ALA A 432 20.66 2.32 10.11
CA ALA A 432 21.53 3.49 9.94
C ALA A 432 22.90 3.29 10.58
N ILE A 433 23.96 3.73 9.90
CA ILE A 433 25.36 3.46 10.25
C ILE A 433 25.85 4.45 11.29
N ASP A 434 25.64 5.74 11.06
CA ASP A 434 26.04 6.78 11.98
C ASP A 434 25.15 6.81 13.23
N ALA A 435 25.75 7.01 14.40
CA ALA A 435 25.03 7.00 15.67
C ALA A 435 24.05 8.18 15.80
N TRP A 436 24.42 9.35 15.26
CA TRP A 436 23.55 10.52 15.22
C TRP A 436 22.43 10.31 14.20
N ALA A 437 22.71 9.78 13.02
CA ALA A 437 21.68 9.42 12.03
C ALA A 437 20.68 8.41 12.61
N ARG A 438 21.17 7.32 13.22
CA ARG A 438 20.31 6.32 13.88
C ARG A 438 19.44 6.94 14.96
N ARG A 439 19.97 7.89 15.75
CA ARG A 439 19.20 8.61 16.77
C ARG A 439 18.12 9.49 16.15
N LEU A 440 18.45 10.21 15.09
CA LEU A 440 17.50 11.08 14.38
C LEU A 440 16.36 10.26 13.77
N LEU A 441 16.68 9.08 13.24
CA LEU A 441 15.71 8.24 12.54
C LEU A 441 14.83 7.39 13.48
N SER A 442 15.31 7.04 14.68
CA SER A 442 14.60 6.12 15.60
C SER A 442 13.57 6.76 16.55
N ASN A 443 13.40 8.09 16.57
CA ASN A 443 12.45 8.82 17.44
C ASN A 443 12.49 8.46 18.95
N GLY A 444 13.55 7.78 19.44
CA GLY A 444 13.61 7.28 20.81
C GLY A 444 14.19 8.28 21.83
N PRO A 445 13.74 8.27 23.10
CA PRO A 445 14.43 9.01 24.15
C PRO A 445 15.82 8.43 24.37
N ALA A 446 16.79 9.30 24.67
CA ALA A 446 18.20 8.93 24.84
C ALA A 446 18.35 7.77 25.84
N SER A 447 19.12 6.73 25.46
CA SER A 447 19.61 5.76 26.44
C SER A 447 20.43 6.51 27.49
N ARG A 448 20.12 6.33 28.78
CA ARG A 448 20.74 7.02 29.92
C ARG A 448 22.23 6.72 30.15
N SER A 449 22.95 6.16 29.18
CA SER A 449 24.30 5.61 29.40
C SER A 449 25.46 6.46 28.86
N PHE A 450 25.23 7.60 28.21
CA PHE A 450 26.33 8.43 27.72
C PHE A 450 26.22 9.86 28.23
N ALA A 451 27.36 10.33 28.77
CA ALA A 451 27.51 11.53 29.57
C ALA A 451 26.80 12.75 28.98
N THR A 452 25.89 13.32 29.78
CA THR A 452 25.35 14.66 29.59
C THR A 452 26.49 15.66 29.46
N LEU A 453 26.66 16.27 28.29
CA LEU A 453 27.45 17.48 28.14
C LEU A 453 26.89 18.54 29.10
N GLY A 454 27.79 19.18 29.83
CA GLY A 454 27.52 19.97 31.03
C GLY A 454 26.46 21.05 30.84
N LYS A 455 25.61 21.16 31.87
CA LYS A 455 24.75 22.32 32.13
C LYS A 455 25.59 23.60 32.07
N VAL A 456 25.24 24.51 31.17
CA VAL A 456 25.67 25.91 31.21
C VAL A 456 24.48 26.72 31.72
N GLY A 457 24.69 27.33 32.89
CA GLY A 457 23.97 28.44 33.53
C GLY A 457 22.48 28.67 33.24
N GLU A 458 21.64 28.39 34.24
CA GLU A 458 20.32 29.01 34.40
C GLU A 458 20.47 30.53 34.60
N HIS A 459 19.79 31.33 33.77
CA HIS A 459 19.43 32.71 34.09
C HIS A 459 17.92 32.81 34.36
N ALA A 460 17.57 33.73 35.26
CA ALA A 460 16.32 33.76 35.99
C ALA A 460 15.23 34.59 35.29
N ASP A 461 14.62 34.03 34.25
CA ASP A 461 13.42 34.58 33.61
C ASP A 461 12.59 33.56 32.81
N GLY A 462 12.95 32.27 32.82
CA GLY A 462 12.04 31.19 32.44
C GLY A 462 11.63 31.10 30.97
N GLN A 463 12.27 31.84 30.06
CA GLN A 463 12.11 31.64 28.62
C GLN A 463 13.18 30.68 28.07
N ILE A 464 12.74 29.61 27.41
CA ILE A 464 13.61 28.72 26.63
C ILE A 464 13.65 29.26 25.20
N GLU A 465 14.74 29.92 24.82
CA GLU A 465 15.02 30.29 23.44
C GLU A 465 15.67 29.10 22.70
N ILE A 466 14.98 28.56 21.69
CA ILE A 466 15.58 27.61 20.74
C ILE A 466 15.88 28.37 19.46
N VAL A 467 17.17 28.67 19.23
CA VAL A 467 17.63 29.36 18.02
C VAL A 467 17.82 28.32 16.90
N GLY A 468 16.89 28.30 15.94
CA GLY A 468 17.05 27.63 14.64
C GLY A 468 17.46 28.62 13.54
N MET A 469 18.11 28.13 12.47
CA MET A 469 18.66 28.96 11.36
C MET A 469 17.61 29.62 10.44
N ALA A 470 16.37 29.80 10.89
CA ALA A 470 15.40 30.67 10.24
C ALA A 470 14.49 31.28 11.32
N GLY A 471 14.67 32.59 11.56
CA GLY A 471 13.79 33.54 12.23
C GLY A 471 12.75 33.06 13.26
N THR A 472 12.86 33.60 14.47
CA THR A 472 11.91 33.54 15.59
C THR A 472 10.45 33.82 15.19
N TRP A 473 9.52 32.95 15.61
CA TRP A 473 8.08 33.24 15.71
C TRP A 473 7.64 32.98 17.15
N SER A 474 7.14 34.01 17.82
CA SER A 474 6.52 33.92 19.15
C SER A 474 5.02 33.63 19.00
N MET A 475 4.58 32.53 19.62
CA MET A 475 3.18 32.23 19.86
C MET A 475 2.81 32.88 21.19
N ASP A 476 1.81 33.77 21.22
CA ASP A 476 1.15 34.17 22.45
C ASP A 476 -0.36 34.00 22.31
N GLU A 477 -0.98 33.56 23.39
CA GLU A 477 -2.30 32.93 23.46
C GLU A 477 -3.47 33.93 23.55
N SER A 478 -4.64 33.41 23.14
CA SER A 478 -5.99 33.77 23.61
C SER A 478 -6.65 35.05 23.07
N GLU A 479 -7.76 34.87 22.34
CA GLU A 479 -9.09 35.40 22.69
C GLU A 479 -10.17 34.99 21.65
N GLY A 480 -11.28 34.46 22.17
CA GLY A 480 -12.68 34.65 21.71
C GLY A 480 -13.09 34.62 20.22
N GLY A 481 -13.88 33.60 19.87
CA GLY A 481 -15.30 33.81 19.54
C GLY A 481 -15.76 34.11 18.10
N ILE A 482 -16.65 33.23 17.61
CA ILE A 482 -17.95 33.49 16.94
C ILE A 482 -17.97 34.06 15.49
N CYS A 483 -18.44 33.19 14.57
CA CYS A 483 -19.28 33.38 13.36
C CYS A 483 -18.93 34.37 12.23
N HIS A 484 -19.51 34.05 11.06
CA HIS A 484 -19.74 34.82 9.82
C HIS A 484 -18.66 34.65 8.73
N TRP A 485 -18.92 34.18 7.50
CA TRP A 485 -20.13 33.76 6.75
C TRP A 485 -19.77 32.58 5.83
#